data_AF-A0A3A0CKY0-F1
#
_entry.id   AF-A0A3A0CKY0-F1
#
_cell.length_a   1.000
_cell.length_b   1.000
_cell.length_c   1.000
_cell.angle_alpha   90.00
_cell.angle_beta   90.00
_cell.angle_gamma   90.00
#
_symmetry.space_group_name_H-M   'P 1'
#
loop_
_entity.id
_entity.type
_entity.pdbx_description
1 polymer ?
#
loop_
_entity_poly.entity_id
_entity_poly.type
_entity_poly.pdbx_seq_one_letter_code
_entity_poly.pdbx_strand_id
1 'polypeptide(L)' 'MDDKLVEKITSRYRNLNAGQNTANLIKERYERKRAALARFSDKVKKGEPVNEADRQTLRDAGVSEEEIAQLTGAA' A
#
# COMPACT_ATOMS: atom_id res chain seq x y z
N MET A 1 14.96 42.45 2.46
CA MET A 1 14.52 41.11 2.91
C MET A 1 15.76 40.29 3.15
N ASP A 2 15.82 39.53 4.24
CA ASP A 2 17.01 38.79 4.65
C ASP A 2 17.09 37.45 3.91
N ASP A 3 18.04 37.28 2.98
CA ASP A 3 18.15 36.09 2.11
C ASP A 3 18.22 34.77 2.89
N LYS A 4 18.83 34.79 4.09
CA LYS A 4 18.90 33.62 4.97
C LYS A 4 17.52 33.18 5.50
N LEU A 5 16.60 34.13 5.67
CA LEU A 5 15.24 33.83 6.09
C LEU A 5 14.46 33.15 4.96
N VAL A 6 14.63 33.63 3.72
CA VAL A 6 14.00 33.06 2.52
C VAL A 6 14.47 31.63 2.27
N GLU A 7 15.77 31.36 2.39
CA GLU A 7 16.35 30.03 2.21
C GLU A 7 15.85 29.04 3.28
N LYS A 8 15.80 29.47 4.55
CA LYS A 8 15.30 28.65 5.67
C LYS A 8 13.81 28.32 5.55
N ILE A 9 13.00 29.23 5.00
CA ILE A 9 11.58 28.98 4.72
C ILE A 9 11.44 28.00 3.56
N THR A 10 12.16 28.24 2.46
CA THR A 10 12.11 27.39 1.26
C THR A 10 12.52 25.93 1.56
N SER A 11 13.58 25.74 2.34
CA SER A 11 14.04 24.41 2.77
C SER A 11 13.00 23.68 3.62
N ARG A 12 12.35 24.37 4.56
CA ARG A 12 11.27 23.80 5.37
C ARG A 12 10.06 23.37 4.53
N TYR A 13 9.65 24.18 3.55
CA TYR A 13 8.55 23.82 2.65
C TYR A 13 8.88 22.60 1.78
N ARG A 14 10.09 22.48 1.25
CA ARG A 14 10.50 21.29 0.48
C ARG A 14 10.46 20.02 1.34
N ASN A 15 10.95 20.06 2.57
CA ASN A 15 10.95 18.91 3.47
C ASN A 15 9.52 18.50 3.89
N LEU A 16 8.64 19.47 4.14
CA LEU A 16 7.22 19.23 4.42
C LEU A 16 6.52 18.52 3.24
N ASN A 17 6.72 19.03 2.02
CA ASN A 17 6.15 18.43 0.81
C ASN A 17 6.70 17.02 0.55
N ALA A 18 7.99 16.79 0.81
CA ALA A 18 8.59 15.47 0.69
C ALA A 18 7.98 14.47 1.68
N GLY A 19 7.81 14.87 2.95
CA GLY A 19 7.17 14.04 3.98
C GLY A 19 5.69 13.75 3.72
N GLN A 20 4.95 14.72 3.17
CA GLN A 20 3.55 14.52 2.77
C GLN A 20 3.43 13.57 1.58
N ASN A 21 4.34 13.64 0.60
CA ASN A 21 4.35 12.71 -0.53
C ASN A 21 4.65 11.27 -0.08
N THR A 22 5.62 11.05 0.82
CA THR A 22 5.88 9.71 1.36
C THR A 22 4.70 9.18 2.19
N ALA A 23 4.07 10.02 3.01
CA ALA A 23 2.86 9.62 3.76
C ALA A 23 1.71 9.22 2.82
N ASN A 24 1.48 9.98 1.75
CA ASN A 24 0.46 9.67 0.75
C ASN A 24 0.77 8.35 0.01
N LEU A 25 2.02 8.12 -0.39
CA LEU A 25 2.44 6.87 -1.04
C LEU A 25 2.24 5.65 -0.13
N ILE A 26 2.55 5.78 1.17
CA ILE A 26 2.33 4.71 2.15
C ILE A 26 0.84 4.43 2.31
N LYS A 27 0.03 5.49 2.45
CA LYS A 27 -1.43 5.37 2.57
C LYS A 27 -2.04 4.69 1.35
N GLU A 28 -1.64 5.10 0.15
CA GLU A 28 -2.13 4.53 -1.11
C GLU A 28 -1.75 3.06 -1.25
N ARG A 29 -0.52 2.67 -0.88
CA ARG A 29 -0.10 1.26 -0.84
C ARG A 29 -0.93 0.46 0.16
N TYR A 30 -1.17 1.00 1.34
CA TYR A 30 -1.98 0.35 2.37
C TYR A 30 -3.44 0.16 1.91
N GLU A 31 -4.05 1.18 1.30
CA GLU A 31 -5.41 1.09 0.77
C GLU A 31 -5.52 0.07 -0.37
N ARG A 32 -4.53 0.01 -1.27
CA ARG A 32 -4.45 -1.01 -2.32
C ARG A 32 -4.35 -2.43 -1.74
N LYS A 33 -3.44 -2.65 -0.77
CA LYS A 33 -3.29 -3.93 -0.06
C LYS A 33 -4.60 -4.34 0.62
N ARG A 34 -5.23 -3.42 1.35
CA ARG A 34 -6.50 -3.65 2.04
C ARG A 34 -7.63 -4.00 1.08
N ALA A 35 -7.75 -3.31 -0.06
CA ALA A 35 -8.79 -3.59 -1.05
C ALA A 35 -8.60 -4.97 -1.71
N ALA A 36 -7.36 -5.34 -2.04
CA ALA A 36 -7.05 -6.66 -2.60
C ALA A 36 -7.38 -7.79 -1.60
N LEU A 37 -6.97 -7.62 -0.33
CA LEU A 37 -7.27 -8.57 0.74
C LEU A 37 -8.77 -8.72 1.01
N ALA A 38 -9.53 -7.62 0.99
CA ALA A 38 -10.98 -7.65 1.18
C ALA A 38 -11.67 -8.45 0.07
N ARG A 39 -11.35 -8.15 -1.20
CA ARG A 39 -11.89 -8.89 -2.36
C ARG A 39 -11.56 -10.38 -2.28
N PHE A 40 -10.32 -10.71 -1.92
CA PHE A 40 -9.88 -12.08 -1.75
C PHE A 40 -10.64 -12.80 -0.62
N SER A 41 -10.75 -12.16 0.56
CA SER A 41 -11.47 -12.72 1.70
C SER A 41 -12.95 -12.96 1.39
N ASP A 42 -13.61 -12.03 0.70
CA ASP A 42 -14.99 -12.20 0.24
C ASP A 42 -15.12 -13.38 -0.73
N LYS A 43 -14.16 -13.55 -1.65
CA LYS A 43 -14.14 -14.67 -2.59
C LYS A 43 -14.03 -16.01 -1.88
N VAL A 44 -13.09 -16.13 -0.93
CA VAL A 44 -12.91 -17.33 -0.10
C VAL A 44 -14.17 -17.63 0.71
N LYS A 45 -14.79 -16.62 1.33
CA LYS A 45 -16.04 -16.79 2.09
C LYS A 45 -17.21 -17.27 1.23
N LYS A 46 -17.26 -16.85 -0.03
CA LYS A 46 -18.27 -17.31 -1.00
C LYS A 46 -18.00 -18.73 -1.52
N GLY A 47 -16.86 -19.33 -1.17
CA GLY A 47 -16.44 -20.63 -1.69
C GLY A 47 -16.03 -20.60 -3.16
N GLU A 48 -15.74 -19.41 -3.70
CA GLU A 48 -15.25 -19.28 -5.07
C GLU A 48 -13.79 -19.76 -5.16
N PRO A 49 -13.41 -20.44 -6.26
CA PRO A 49 -12.06 -20.91 -6.44
C PRO A 49 -11.09 -19.74 -6.55
N VAL A 50 -10.04 -19.79 -5.72
CA VAL A 50 -8.91 -18.87 -5.79
C VAL A 50 -7.99 -19.33 -6.93
N ASN A 51 -7.81 -18.47 -7.94
CA ASN A 51 -6.94 -18.74 -9.07
C ASN A 51 -5.62 -17.96 -8.96
N GLU A 52 -4.69 -18.27 -9.86
CA GLU A 52 -3.37 -17.61 -9.89
C GLU A 52 -3.47 -16.10 -10.14
N ALA A 53 -4.49 -15.63 -10.86
CA ALA A 53 -4.72 -14.21 -11.09
C ALA A 53 -5.10 -13.46 -9.80
N ASP A 54 -5.86 -14.08 -8.90
CA ASP A 54 -6.16 -13.52 -7.58
C ASP A 54 -4.89 -13.43 -6.72
N ARG A 55 -4.05 -14.47 -6.75
CA ARG A 55 -2.74 -14.50 -6.06
C ARG A 55 -1.81 -13.42 -6.61
N GLN A 56 -1.79 -13.24 -7.92
CA GLN A 56 -1.02 -12.17 -8.56
C GLN A 56 -1.53 -10.78 -8.15
N THR A 57 -2.85 -10.59 -8.05
CA THR A 57 -3.42 -9.31 -7.59
C THR A 57 -3.00 -8.98 -6.15
N LEU A 58 -2.88 -9.99 -5.29
CA LEU A 58 -2.36 -9.83 -3.93
C LEU A 58 -0.87 -9.49 -3.92
N ARG A 59 -0.05 -10.17 -4.74
CA ARG A 59 1.37 -9.84 -4.92
C ARG A 59 1.59 -8.42 -5.42
N ASP A 60 0.85 -8.00 -6.45
CA ASP A 60 0.93 -6.66 -7.03
C ASP A 60 0.51 -5.58 -6.03
N ALA A 61 -0.37 -5.92 -5.10
CA ALA A 61 -0.77 -5.06 -3.99
C ALA A 61 0.24 -5.06 -2.81
N GLY A 62 1.31 -5.85 -2.88
CA GLY A 62 2.35 -5.93 -1.85
C GLY A 62 2.01 -6.84 -0.67
N VAL A 63 1.18 -7.86 -0.89
CA VAL A 63 0.96 -8.97 0.06
C VAL A 63 2.06 -10.00 -0.13
N SER A 64 2.68 -10.46 0.96
CA SER A 64 3.74 -11.46 0.93
C SER A 64 3.20 -12.86 0.66
N GLU A 65 4.00 -13.74 0.06
CA GLU A 65 3.62 -15.15 -0.20
C GLU A 65 3.17 -15.90 1.07
N GLU A 66 3.80 -15.65 2.23
CA GLU A 66 3.37 -16.21 3.51
C GLU A 66 1.96 -15.77 3.93
N GLU A 67 1.62 -14.49 3.73
CA GLU A 67 0.26 -13.98 4.00
C GLU A 67 -0.75 -14.60 3.03
N ILE A 68 -0.38 -14.76 1.75
CA ILE A 68 -1.23 -15.42 0.74
C ILE A 68 -1.47 -16.89 1.13
N ALA A 69 -0.43 -17.62 1.53
CA ALA A 69 -0.53 -19.02 1.95
C ALA A 69 -1.50 -19.18 3.14
N GLN A 70 -1.35 -18.34 4.18
CA GLN A 70 -2.25 -18.31 5.34
C GLN A 70 -3.71 -18.03 4.95
N LEU A 71 -3.95 -17.13 4.00
CA LEU A 71 -5.29 -16.80 3.52
C LEU A 71 -5.92 -17.89 2.65
N THR A 72 -5.10 -18.64 1.91
CA THR A 72 -5.55 -19.77 1.07
C THR A 72 -5.72 -21.08 1.84
N GLY A 73 -5.26 -21.16 3.10
CA GLY A 73 -5.26 -22.41 3.86
C GLY A 73 -4.33 -23.49 3.30
N ALA A 74 -3.36 -23.10 2.46
CA ALA A 74 -2.31 -23.99 1.97
C ALA A 74 -1.27 -24.18 3.09
N ALA A 75 -1.51 -25.17 3.95
CA ALA A 75 -0.54 -25.74 4.87
C ALA A 75 -0.01 -27.06 4.30
#